data_AF-A0A8C7K041-F1
#
_entry.id   AF-A0A8C7K041-F1
#
_cell.length_a   1.000
_cell.length_b   1.000
_cell.length_c   1.000
_cell.angle_alpha   90.00
_cell.angle_beta   90.00
_cell.angle_gamma   90.00
#
_symmetry.space_group_name_H-M   'P 1'
#
loop_
_entity.id
_entity.type
_entity.pdbx_description
1 polymer ?
#
loop_
_entity_poly.entity_id
_entity_poly.type
_entity_poly.pdbx_seq_one_letter_code
_entity_poly.pdbx_strand_id
1 'polypeptide(L)'
;MSATRNCPDVHPHFSRCNSIKVDSGCWVLYERPNYAGYQYVLTRGEFPEYQRWMGYSDTIRSCRTFSYASGSPYRMRIYERPDFQGQMMEFGEDCDSVQDRFRSRDIYSANVMDGYWTLYEHPNYRGRQYFMRPGEYRKFSEWGATCATTGSFRRITDF
;
A
#
# COMPACT_ATOMS: atom_id res chain seq x y z
N MET A 1 -7.75 20.50 -7.39
CA MET A 1 -8.59 20.07 -6.25
C MET A 1 -7.69 19.96 -5.03
N SER A 2 -8.13 20.43 -3.88
CA SER A 2 -7.48 20.14 -2.60
C SER A 2 -8.37 19.18 -1.82
N ALA A 3 -7.79 18.08 -1.34
CA ALA A 3 -8.50 17.09 -0.53
C ALA A 3 -7.87 17.07 0.87
N THR A 4 -8.71 17.08 1.91
CA THR A 4 -8.28 16.98 3.32
C THR A 4 -8.90 15.78 4.04
N ARG A 5 -9.72 14.99 3.33
CA ARG A 5 -10.48 13.85 3.84
C ARG A 5 -10.62 12.77 2.77
N ASN A 6 -11.08 11.60 3.21
CA ASN A 6 -11.43 10.50 2.31
C ASN A 6 -12.47 10.97 1.26
N CYS A 7 -12.27 10.54 0.01
CA CYS A 7 -13.15 10.85 -1.10
C CYS A 7 -13.44 9.57 -1.89
N PRO A 8 -14.66 9.00 -1.81
CA PRO A 8 -15.01 7.77 -2.52
C PRO A 8 -15.22 7.97 -4.02
N ASP A 9 -15.41 9.21 -4.48
CA ASP A 9 -15.46 9.55 -5.90
C ASP A 9 -14.94 10.98 -6.14
N VAL A 10 -13.77 11.09 -6.78
CA VAL A 10 -13.18 12.40 -7.15
C VAL A 10 -13.63 12.89 -8.52
N HIS A 11 -14.35 12.06 -9.30
CA HIS A 11 -14.77 12.40 -10.66
C HIS A 11 -15.56 13.71 -10.78
N PRO A 12 -16.43 14.09 -9.82
CA PRO A 12 -17.10 15.39 -9.86
C PRO A 12 -16.14 16.60 -9.79
N HIS A 13 -14.91 16.40 -9.34
CA HIS A 13 -13.91 17.46 -9.19
C HIS A 13 -12.92 17.52 -10.35
N PHE A 14 -12.55 16.37 -10.92
CA PHE A 14 -11.70 16.27 -12.12
C PHE A 14 -11.88 14.91 -12.80
N SER A 15 -11.66 14.86 -14.11
CA SER A 15 -11.76 13.62 -14.89
C SER A 15 -10.45 12.83 -14.99
N ARG A 16 -9.30 13.50 -14.80
CA ARG A 16 -7.93 12.94 -14.86
C ARG A 16 -7.01 13.67 -13.88
N CYS A 17 -5.94 13.00 -13.44
CA CYS A 17 -4.95 13.54 -12.51
C CYS A 17 -3.54 13.20 -13.01
N ASN A 18 -2.81 14.22 -13.48
CA ASN A 18 -1.44 14.07 -13.97
C ASN A 18 -0.39 14.58 -12.98
N SER A 19 -0.75 15.33 -11.95
CA SER A 19 0.18 15.81 -10.93
C SER A 19 -0.47 15.84 -9.55
N ILE A 20 0.29 15.54 -8.50
CA ILE A 20 -0.19 15.51 -7.12
C ILE A 20 0.84 16.18 -6.22
N LYS A 21 0.35 16.94 -5.24
CA LYS A 21 1.14 17.42 -4.11
C LYS A 21 0.51 16.90 -2.84
N VAL A 22 1.32 16.27 -1.99
CA VAL A 22 0.93 15.82 -0.65
C VAL A 22 1.65 16.70 0.35
N ASP A 23 0.89 17.56 1.02
CA ASP A 23 1.46 18.47 2.03
C ASP A 23 1.78 17.74 3.35
N SER A 24 0.93 16.79 3.73
CA SER A 24 1.08 15.96 4.93
C SER A 24 0.24 14.69 4.88
N GLY A 25 0.60 13.73 5.73
CA GLY A 25 -0.05 12.45 5.94
C GLY A 25 0.32 11.41 4.89
N CYS A 26 -0.24 10.22 5.07
CA CYS A 26 -0.23 9.17 4.07
C CYS A 26 -1.54 9.19 3.28
N TRP A 27 -1.44 9.14 1.97
CA TRP A 27 -2.56 9.09 1.05
C TRP A 27 -2.52 7.80 0.23
N VAL A 28 -3.67 7.12 0.16
CA VAL A 28 -3.86 5.98 -0.73
C VAL A 28 -4.83 6.41 -1.81
N LEU A 29 -4.34 6.45 -3.05
CA LEU A 29 -5.13 6.77 -4.23
C LEU A 29 -5.56 5.49 -4.91
N TYR A 30 -6.72 5.53 -5.55
CA TYR A 30 -7.33 4.38 -6.19
C TYR A 30 -7.76 4.71 -7.61
N GLU A 31 -7.50 3.79 -8.53
CA GLU A 31 -7.87 3.88 -9.94
C GLU A 31 -9.40 3.95 -10.14
N ARG A 32 -10.19 3.32 -9.27
CA ARG A 32 -11.67 3.25 -9.38
C ARG A 32 -12.38 3.93 -8.21
N PRO A 33 -13.67 4.29 -8.36
CA PRO A 33 -14.48 4.78 -7.25
C PRO A 33 -14.56 3.75 -6.12
N ASN A 34 -14.93 4.20 -4.93
CA ASN A 34 -15.15 3.38 -3.74
C ASN A 34 -13.92 2.54 -3.33
N TYR A 35 -12.72 3.11 -3.48
CA TYR A 35 -11.46 2.54 -3.00
C TYR A 35 -11.08 1.21 -3.66
N ALA A 36 -11.32 1.12 -4.97
CA ALA A 36 -11.11 -0.09 -5.76
C ALA A 36 -10.10 0.10 -6.90
N GLY A 37 -9.67 -1.02 -7.49
CA GLY A 37 -8.66 -1.03 -8.56
C GLY A 37 -7.24 -0.86 -8.01
N TYR A 38 -6.32 -0.39 -8.86
CA TYR A 38 -4.94 -0.17 -8.45
C TYR A 38 -4.82 0.87 -7.35
N GLN A 39 -3.96 0.57 -6.37
CA GLN A 39 -3.65 1.45 -5.25
C GLN A 39 -2.30 2.12 -5.50
N TYR A 40 -2.19 3.38 -5.08
CA TYR A 40 -0.94 4.14 -5.09
C TYR A 40 -0.75 4.79 -3.72
N VAL A 41 0.33 4.46 -3.03
CA VAL A 41 0.62 4.97 -1.68
C VAL A 41 1.58 6.14 -1.78
N LEU A 42 1.12 7.33 -1.39
CA LEU A 42 1.88 8.57 -1.43
C LEU A 42 2.03 9.13 -0.01
N THR A 43 3.25 9.51 0.32
CA THR A 43 3.59 10.33 1.49
C THR A 43 3.85 11.76 1.06
N ARG A 44 4.23 12.63 2.01
CA ARG A 44 4.59 14.02 1.75
C ARG A 44 5.54 14.15 0.56
N GLY A 45 5.20 15.01 -0.40
CA GLY A 45 6.02 15.23 -1.59
C GLY A 45 5.28 15.87 -2.76
N GLU A 46 6.04 16.18 -3.80
CA GLU A 46 5.53 16.69 -5.07
C GLU A 46 5.75 15.66 -6.17
N PHE A 47 4.67 15.33 -6.88
CA PHE A 47 4.65 14.32 -7.92
C PHE A 47 4.14 14.97 -9.22
N PRO A 48 5.03 15.47 -10.07
CA PRO A 48 4.65 16.29 -11.23
C PRO A 48 4.01 15.49 -12.39
N GLU A 49 4.16 14.17 -12.41
CA GLU A 49 3.66 13.26 -13.45
C GLU A 49 3.27 11.92 -12.83
N TYR A 50 2.34 11.18 -13.45
CA TYR A 50 1.77 9.97 -12.83
C TYR A 50 2.78 8.83 -12.62
N GLN A 51 3.83 8.80 -13.43
CA GLN A 51 4.94 7.87 -13.30
C GLN A 51 5.67 8.05 -11.96
N ARG A 52 5.65 9.25 -11.36
CA ARG A 52 6.32 9.55 -10.09
C ARG A 52 5.65 8.90 -8.89
N TRP A 53 4.37 8.57 -8.97
CA TRP A 53 3.67 7.73 -7.99
C TRP A 53 3.48 6.28 -8.47
N MET A 54 4.20 5.87 -9.52
CA MET A 54 4.09 4.56 -10.16
C MET A 54 2.69 4.28 -10.75
N GLY A 55 2.00 5.33 -11.21
CA GLY A 55 0.75 5.22 -11.94
C GLY A 55 0.91 4.42 -13.23
N TYR A 56 0.00 3.47 -13.48
CA TYR A 56 -0.14 2.86 -14.82
C TYR A 56 -0.86 3.77 -15.81
N SER A 57 -1.63 4.73 -15.29
CA SER A 57 -2.36 5.76 -16.03
C SER A 57 -2.54 7.01 -15.15
N ASP A 58 -3.11 8.07 -15.74
CA ASP A 58 -3.50 9.32 -15.07
C ASP A 58 -4.90 9.24 -14.42
N THR A 59 -5.46 8.04 -14.30
CA THR A 59 -6.80 7.81 -13.76
C THR A 59 -6.75 7.60 -12.25
N ILE A 60 -7.26 8.58 -11.51
CA ILE A 60 -7.54 8.49 -10.07
C ILE A 60 -9.03 8.77 -9.87
N ARG A 61 -9.73 7.92 -9.13
CA ARG A 61 -11.18 8.00 -8.94
C ARG A 61 -11.61 7.98 -7.48
N SER A 62 -10.75 7.57 -6.55
CA SER A 62 -11.01 7.76 -5.13
C SER A 62 -9.71 7.86 -4.34
N CYS A 63 -9.77 8.40 -3.12
CA CYS A 63 -8.61 8.51 -2.25
C CYS A 63 -8.98 8.41 -0.77
N ARG A 64 -8.02 7.94 0.03
CA ARG A 64 -8.11 7.90 1.50
C ARG A 64 -6.86 8.53 2.10
N THR A 65 -7.04 9.19 3.23
CA THR A 65 -5.94 9.72 4.03
C THR A 65 -5.87 9.00 5.37
N PHE A 66 -4.64 8.82 5.85
CA PHE A 66 -4.34 8.16 7.11
C PHE A 66 -3.28 8.98 7.85
N SER A 67 -3.55 9.26 9.11
CA SER A 67 -2.58 9.81 10.05
C SER A 67 -2.04 8.69 10.93
N TYR A 68 -0.74 8.71 11.19
CA TYR A 68 -0.11 7.79 12.12
C TYR A 68 0.70 8.56 13.16
N ALA A 69 0.67 8.09 14.40
CA ALA A 69 1.44 8.72 15.47
C ALA A 69 2.93 8.46 15.24
N SER A 70 3.71 9.53 15.08
CA SER A 70 5.16 9.45 14.96
C SER A 70 5.77 8.71 16.16
N GLY A 71 6.81 7.92 15.92
CA GLY A 71 7.55 7.19 16.96
C GLY A 71 6.95 5.85 17.39
N SER A 72 5.84 5.41 16.79
CA SER A 72 5.29 4.07 17.04
C SER A 72 6.13 2.99 16.32
N PRO A 73 6.28 1.78 16.89
CA PRO A 73 7.05 0.71 16.28
C PRO A 73 6.42 0.23 14.96
N TYR A 74 7.20 -0.49 14.16
CA TYR A 74 6.70 -1.19 12.98
C TYR A 74 6.79 -2.67 13.22
N ARG A 75 5.69 -3.40 13.02
CA ARG A 75 5.68 -4.84 13.17
C ARG A 75 4.60 -5.49 12.30
N MET A 76 5.04 -6.39 11.44
CA MET A 76 4.20 -7.18 10.53
C MET A 76 4.63 -8.65 10.56
N ARG A 77 3.67 -9.56 10.52
CA ARG A 77 3.89 -11.01 10.33
C ARG A 77 3.30 -11.42 9.01
N ILE A 78 4.04 -12.20 8.25
CA ILE A 78 3.62 -12.75 6.97
C ILE A 78 3.62 -14.28 7.06
N TYR A 79 2.71 -14.91 6.31
CA TYR A 79 2.45 -16.34 6.40
C TYR A 79 2.38 -17.00 5.02
N GLU A 80 2.91 -18.22 4.95
CA GLU A 80 2.95 -19.05 3.75
C GLU A 80 1.57 -19.57 3.34
N ARG A 81 0.59 -19.61 4.26
CA ARG A 81 -0.76 -20.11 3.96
C ARG A 81 -1.84 -19.12 4.43
N PRO A 82 -3.08 -19.26 3.93
CA PRO A 82 -4.23 -18.52 4.45
C PRO A 82 -4.44 -18.77 5.94
N ASP A 83 -5.22 -17.91 6.59
CA ASP A 83 -5.66 -18.06 7.99
C ASP A 83 -4.50 -18.21 8.99
N PHE A 84 -3.39 -17.51 8.74
CA PHE A 84 -2.20 -17.47 9.59
C PHE A 84 -1.51 -18.83 9.79
N GLN A 85 -1.62 -19.70 8.79
CA GLN A 85 -1.03 -21.04 8.82
C GLN A 85 0.31 -21.12 8.07
N GLY A 86 1.03 -22.24 8.25
CA GLY A 86 2.28 -22.52 7.56
C GLY A 86 3.48 -21.78 8.16
N GLN A 87 4.56 -21.64 7.37
CA GLN A 87 5.72 -20.87 7.80
C GLN A 87 5.33 -19.41 8.06
N MET A 88 5.86 -18.84 9.14
CA MET A 88 5.65 -17.46 9.54
C MET A 88 6.99 -16.74 9.72
N MET A 89 7.04 -15.46 9.35
CA MET A 89 8.15 -14.58 9.67
C MET A 89 7.66 -13.20 10.10
N GLU A 90 8.29 -12.64 11.13
CA GLU A 90 8.02 -11.30 11.65
C GLU A 90 9.06 -10.30 11.12
N PHE A 91 8.59 -9.10 10.76
CA PHE A 91 9.39 -8.01 10.21
C PHE A 91 9.08 -6.71 10.96
N GLY A 92 10.14 -5.97 11.29
CA GLY A 92 10.07 -4.58 11.75
C GLY A 92 10.82 -3.58 10.87
N GLU A 93 11.44 -4.07 9.79
CA GLU A 93 12.24 -3.32 8.84
C GLU A 93 11.73 -3.57 7.41
N ASP A 94 12.19 -2.75 6.47
CA ASP A 94 11.85 -2.90 5.06
C ASP A 94 12.45 -4.21 4.49
N CYS A 95 11.83 -4.72 3.44
CA CYS A 95 12.21 -5.96 2.76
C CYS A 95 12.18 -5.72 1.25
N ASP A 96 13.35 -5.64 0.63
CA ASP A 96 13.55 -5.44 -0.80
C ASP A 96 13.32 -6.71 -1.64
N SER A 97 13.44 -7.90 -1.02
CA SER A 97 13.22 -9.20 -1.66
C SER A 97 12.62 -10.22 -0.68
N VAL A 98 11.31 -10.48 -0.83
CA VAL A 98 10.60 -11.52 -0.06
C VAL A 98 11.18 -12.90 -0.35
N GLN A 99 11.57 -13.17 -1.60
CA GLN A 99 12.17 -14.45 -1.99
C GLN A 99 13.47 -14.72 -1.20
N ASP A 100 14.30 -13.71 -0.97
CA ASP A 100 15.57 -13.91 -0.30
C ASP A 100 15.40 -14.03 1.22
N ARG A 101 14.46 -13.27 1.79
CA ARG A 101 14.23 -13.21 3.24
C ARG A 101 13.30 -14.31 3.75
N PHE A 102 12.19 -14.53 3.06
CA PHE A 102 11.14 -15.48 3.45
C PHE A 102 11.20 -16.81 2.69
N ARG A 103 12.06 -16.92 1.65
CA ARG A 103 12.23 -18.12 0.81
C ARG A 103 10.97 -18.54 0.05
N SER A 104 10.02 -17.62 -0.11
CA SER A 104 8.80 -17.76 -0.90
C SER A 104 8.57 -16.47 -1.71
N ARG A 105 7.83 -16.57 -2.82
CA ARG A 105 7.36 -15.41 -3.60
C ARG A 105 5.94 -15.00 -3.25
N ASP A 106 5.26 -15.79 -2.43
CA ASP A 106 3.84 -15.66 -2.16
C ASP A 106 3.60 -15.47 -0.67
N ILE A 107 2.78 -14.48 -0.34
CA ILE A 107 2.28 -14.18 1.00
C ILE A 107 0.77 -14.38 0.96
N TYR A 108 0.27 -15.39 1.68
CA TYR A 108 -1.13 -15.75 1.62
C TYR A 108 -1.96 -15.08 2.71
N SER A 109 -1.38 -14.86 3.89
CA SER A 109 -2.01 -14.10 4.97
C SER A 109 -0.98 -13.26 5.71
N ALA A 110 -1.45 -12.22 6.38
CA ALA A 110 -0.60 -11.28 7.11
C ALA A 110 -1.31 -10.73 8.33
N ASN A 111 -0.57 -10.48 9.40
CA ASN A 111 -1.02 -9.68 10.52
C ASN A 111 -0.16 -8.41 10.53
N VAL A 112 -0.76 -7.23 10.65
CA VAL A 112 -0.04 -5.99 10.89
C VAL A 112 -0.37 -5.57 12.31
N MET A 113 0.62 -5.61 13.19
CA MET A 113 0.45 -5.26 14.58
C MET A 113 0.64 -3.76 14.73
N ASP A 114 1.69 -3.24 14.09
CA ASP A 114 2.16 -1.87 14.29
C ASP A 114 2.67 -1.28 12.97
N GLY A 115 2.50 0.03 12.80
CA GLY A 115 2.87 0.77 11.61
C GLY A 115 1.91 0.64 10.43
N TYR A 116 2.12 1.48 9.42
CA TYR A 116 1.57 1.28 8.08
C TYR A 116 2.64 0.78 7.14
N TRP A 117 2.24 -0.10 6.22
CA TRP A 117 3.14 -0.78 5.29
C TRP A 117 2.60 -0.69 3.87
N THR A 118 3.51 -0.72 2.90
CA THR A 118 3.17 -0.95 1.50
C THR A 118 3.78 -2.26 1.05
N LEU A 119 2.95 -3.18 0.57
CA LEU A 119 3.40 -4.38 -0.15
C LEU A 119 3.48 -4.07 -1.65
N TYR A 120 4.44 -4.72 -2.31
CA TYR A 120 4.71 -4.58 -3.73
C TYR A 120 4.73 -5.94 -4.41
N GLU A 121 4.12 -6.02 -5.59
CA GLU A 121 4.08 -7.24 -6.40
C GLU A 121 5.48 -7.73 -6.81
N HIS A 122 6.43 -6.81 -7.03
CA HIS A 122 7.79 -7.13 -7.46
C HIS A 122 8.84 -6.76 -6.41
N PRO A 123 10.05 -7.35 -6.48
CA PRO A 123 11.19 -6.93 -5.66
C PRO A 123 11.56 -5.46 -5.90
N ASN A 124 12.30 -4.88 -4.96
CA ASN A 124 12.80 -3.50 -5.01
C ASN A 124 11.70 -2.44 -5.13
N TYR A 125 10.56 -2.66 -4.48
CA TYR A 125 9.44 -1.73 -4.34
C TYR A 125 8.81 -1.34 -5.69
N ARG A 126 8.55 -2.34 -6.55
CA ARG A 126 8.00 -2.16 -7.90
C ARG A 126 6.70 -2.92 -8.12
N GLY A 127 6.01 -2.59 -9.20
CA GLY A 127 4.76 -3.25 -9.59
C GLY A 127 3.57 -2.68 -8.83
N ARG A 128 2.49 -3.46 -8.72
CA ARG A 128 1.29 -3.05 -7.99
C ARG A 128 1.59 -2.87 -6.51
N GLN A 129 0.94 -1.88 -5.90
CA GLN A 129 1.09 -1.52 -4.49
C GLN A 129 -0.17 -1.93 -3.71
N TYR A 130 0.02 -2.29 -2.44
CA TYR A 130 -1.06 -2.63 -1.52
C TYR A 130 -0.83 -1.97 -0.16
N PHE A 131 -1.75 -1.10 0.24
CA PHE A 131 -1.68 -0.43 1.54
C PHE A 131 -2.15 -1.38 2.65
N MET A 132 -1.31 -1.51 3.67
CA MET A 132 -1.57 -2.33 4.85
C MET A 132 -1.60 -1.46 6.09
N ARG A 133 -2.72 -1.53 6.83
CA ARG A 133 -2.89 -0.89 8.14
C ARG A 133 -2.90 -1.95 9.24
N PRO A 134 -2.76 -1.58 10.53
CA PRO A 134 -2.92 -2.54 11.62
C PRO A 134 -4.23 -3.32 11.49
N GLY A 135 -4.12 -4.63 11.60
CA GLY A 135 -5.21 -5.56 11.35
C GLY A 135 -4.76 -6.95 10.93
N GLU A 136 -5.71 -7.86 11.01
CA GLU A 136 -5.60 -9.24 10.57
C GLU A 136 -6.10 -9.40 9.13
N TYR A 137 -5.26 -9.95 8.26
CA TYR A 137 -5.58 -10.23 6.88
C TYR A 137 -5.44 -11.73 6.60
N ARG A 138 -6.56 -12.46 6.62
CA ARG A 138 -6.59 -13.93 6.52
C ARG A 138 -6.30 -14.46 5.11
N LYS A 139 -6.40 -13.61 4.09
CA LYS A 139 -6.13 -13.93 2.69
C LYS A 139 -5.69 -12.69 1.90
N PHE A 140 -4.94 -12.88 0.82
CA PHE A 140 -4.42 -11.78 0.01
C PHE A 140 -5.45 -10.85 -0.62
N SER A 141 -6.67 -11.34 -0.86
CA SER A 141 -7.74 -10.49 -1.38
C SER A 141 -8.19 -9.41 -0.38
N GLU A 142 -7.92 -9.57 0.93
CA GLU A 142 -8.32 -8.61 1.96
C GLU A 142 -7.52 -7.31 1.93
N TRP A 143 -6.32 -7.31 1.33
CA TRP A 143 -5.57 -6.08 1.02
C TRP A 143 -5.71 -5.63 -0.43
N GLY A 144 -6.62 -6.25 -1.19
CA GLY A 144 -6.94 -5.87 -2.57
C GLY A 144 -6.03 -6.48 -3.63
N ALA A 145 -5.19 -7.47 -3.29
CA ALA A 145 -4.42 -8.21 -4.27
C ALA A 145 -5.26 -9.25 -5.02
N THR A 146 -4.92 -9.50 -6.28
CA THR A 146 -5.56 -10.53 -7.12
C THR A 146 -4.87 -11.90 -7.03
N CYS A 147 -3.63 -11.93 -6.53
CA CYS A 147 -2.86 -13.14 -6.24
C CYS A 147 -1.99 -12.94 -5.00
N ALA A 148 -1.37 -14.01 -4.50
CA ALA A 148 -0.52 -13.98 -3.31
C ALA A 148 0.89 -13.40 -3.56
N THR A 149 1.27 -13.21 -4.83
CA THR A 149 2.63 -12.82 -5.21
C THR A 149 3.00 -11.46 -4.63
N THR A 150 4.03 -11.47 -3.79
CA THR A 150 4.57 -10.30 -3.12
C THR A 150 6.08 -10.35 -3.19
N GLY A 151 6.69 -9.39 -3.89
CA GLY A 151 8.12 -9.35 -4.12
C GLY A 151 8.89 -8.50 -3.11
N SER A 152 8.27 -7.47 -2.54
CA SER A 152 8.89 -6.60 -1.52
C SER A 152 7.84 -5.88 -0.67
N PHE A 153 8.26 -5.28 0.44
CA PHE A 153 7.42 -4.41 1.25
C PHE A 153 8.26 -3.40 2.04
N ARG A 154 7.67 -2.23 2.34
CA ARG A 154 8.33 -1.19 3.14
C ARG A 154 7.39 -0.54 4.12
N ARG A 155 7.95 0.02 5.18
CA ARG A 155 7.26 0.88 6.14
C ARG A 155 6.93 2.21 5.51
N ILE A 156 5.82 2.80 5.94
CA ILE A 156 5.43 4.16 5.56
C ILE A 156 5.82 5.06 6.73
N THR A 157 6.96 5.75 6.61
CA THR A 157 7.54 6.52 7.72
C THR A 157 7.30 8.03 7.64
N ASP A 158 7.07 8.55 6.43
CA ASP A 158 6.93 9.99 6.20
C ASP A 158 5.45 10.41 6.26
N PHE A 159 5.03 10.95 7.41
CA PHE A 159 3.71 11.53 7.64
C PHE A 159 3.78 13.06 7.73
#